data_AF-A0AB38BDU5-F1
#
_entry.id   AF-A0AB38BDU5-F1
#
_cell.length_a   1.000
_cell.length_b   1.000
_cell.length_c   1.000
_cell.angle_alpha   90.00
_cell.angle_beta   90.00
_cell.angle_gamma   90.00
#
_symmetry.space_group_name_H-M   'P 1'
#
loop_
_entity.id
_entity.type
_entity.pdbx_description
1 polymer ?
#
loop_
_entity_poly.entity_id
_entity_poly.type
_entity_poly.pdbx_seq_one_letter_code
_entity_poly.pdbx_strand_id
1 'polypeptide(L)'
;MSLQLAEAIHDTFGDLASDRGLTRSEIAAACAPVASGEAFDARFRVFVGLGMLEQVRGKAYEGRYVFSPTSGAALLVFERLAEAGGVEEIMTLLDRTQVGLAQGLLSEEQLANRLRRVRRDLSITTAHLLRLVRSKPIEELVGERHHHQSKAALLDHARQLVKAISSRFPRLRASGTRLIDEALRYSAAVDEFSDRLLQQVRARRDFSMLLPEQYLSAALGAPVPLIFGGGLCCHGV
;
A
#
# COMPACT_ATOMS: atom_id res chain seq x y z
N MET A 1 -12.56 -12.19 -1.02
CA MET A 1 -14.03 -12.36 -1.08
C MET A 1 -14.79 -11.04 -1.24
N SER A 2 -14.74 -10.07 -0.31
CA SER A 2 -15.53 -8.82 -0.49
C SER A 2 -15.01 -7.92 -1.62
N LEU A 3 -13.70 -7.90 -1.89
CA LEU A 3 -13.11 -7.13 -2.99
C LEU A 3 -13.37 -7.81 -4.34
N GLN A 4 -13.10 -9.11 -4.46
CA GLN A 4 -13.42 -9.92 -5.65
C GLN A 4 -14.89 -9.83 -6.09
N LEU A 5 -15.82 -9.80 -5.13
CA LEU A 5 -17.23 -9.60 -5.47
C LEU A 5 -17.51 -8.17 -5.95
N ALA A 6 -16.79 -7.18 -5.42
CA ALA A 6 -16.94 -5.80 -5.85
C ALA A 6 -16.36 -5.58 -7.27
N GLU A 7 -15.24 -6.22 -7.59
CA GLU A 7 -14.65 -6.30 -8.94
C GLU A 7 -15.62 -6.97 -9.92
N ALA A 8 -16.16 -8.16 -9.58
CA ALA A 8 -17.12 -8.84 -10.44
C ALA A 8 -18.39 -8.01 -10.71
N ILE A 9 -18.88 -7.26 -9.72
CA ILE A 9 -19.99 -6.33 -9.90
C ILE A 9 -19.58 -5.18 -10.83
N HIS A 10 -18.41 -4.58 -10.64
CA HIS A 10 -17.89 -3.53 -11.51
C HIS A 10 -17.82 -4.00 -12.97
N ASP A 11 -17.22 -5.16 -13.22
CA ASP A 11 -17.05 -5.73 -14.56
C ASP A 11 -18.41 -6.04 -15.20
N THR A 12 -19.35 -6.57 -14.43
CA THR A 12 -20.73 -6.80 -14.87
C THR A 12 -21.38 -5.51 -15.43
N PHE A 13 -21.17 -4.37 -14.77
CA PHE A 13 -21.71 -3.09 -15.23
C PHE A 13 -20.95 -2.54 -16.45
N GLY A 14 -19.65 -2.83 -16.57
CA GLY A 14 -18.86 -2.50 -17.76
C GLY A 14 -19.25 -3.31 -18.99
N ASP A 15 -19.50 -4.61 -18.82
CA ASP A 15 -19.76 -5.56 -19.90
C ASP A 15 -21.22 -5.53 -20.39
N LEU A 16 -22.18 -5.40 -19.48
CA LEU A 16 -23.61 -5.42 -19.84
C LEU A 16 -24.15 -4.06 -20.32
N ALA A 17 -23.33 -3.01 -20.34
CA ALA A 17 -23.58 -1.66 -20.87
C ALA A 17 -25.08 -1.28 -20.93
N SER A 18 -25.67 -0.88 -19.80
CA SER A 18 -27.09 -0.54 -19.68
C SER A 18 -27.30 0.88 -19.16
N ASP A 19 -27.89 1.74 -19.98
CA ASP A 19 -28.29 3.11 -19.63
C ASP A 19 -29.36 3.17 -18.53
N ARG A 20 -30.07 2.06 -18.30
CA ARG A 20 -31.15 1.97 -17.29
C ARG A 20 -30.69 1.30 -15.99
N GLY A 21 -29.44 0.87 -15.93
CA GLY A 21 -28.92 0.05 -14.83
C GLY A 21 -29.39 -1.40 -14.88
N LEU A 22 -28.94 -2.19 -13.90
CA LEU A 22 -29.15 -3.63 -13.82
C LEU A 22 -30.04 -3.98 -12.62
N THR A 23 -30.88 -4.98 -12.79
CA THR A 23 -31.66 -5.58 -11.71
C THR A 23 -30.75 -6.39 -10.80
N ARG A 24 -31.16 -6.56 -9.55
CA ARG A 24 -30.42 -7.41 -8.59
C ARG A 24 -30.21 -8.84 -9.10
N SER A 25 -31.18 -9.41 -9.81
CA SER A 25 -31.07 -10.76 -10.39
C SER A 25 -30.04 -10.84 -11.52
N GLU A 26 -29.95 -9.82 -12.38
CA GLU A 26 -28.94 -9.75 -13.44
C GLU A 26 -27.53 -9.68 -12.82
N ILE A 27 -27.35 -8.84 -11.79
CA ILE A 27 -26.08 -8.72 -11.07
C ILE A 27 -25.72 -10.03 -10.36
N ALA A 28 -26.69 -10.67 -9.68
CA ALA A 28 -26.48 -11.92 -8.97
C ALA A 28 -26.07 -13.07 -9.92
N ALA A 29 -26.72 -13.15 -11.09
CA ALA A 29 -26.42 -14.16 -12.10
C ALA A 29 -24.99 -14.01 -12.63
N ALA A 30 -24.56 -12.78 -12.92
CA ALA A 30 -23.20 -12.50 -13.38
C ALA A 30 -22.14 -12.80 -12.29
N CYS A 31 -22.47 -12.57 -11.02
CA CYS A 31 -21.55 -12.81 -9.89
C CYS A 31 -21.54 -14.27 -9.38
N ALA A 32 -22.38 -15.16 -9.91
CA ALA A 32 -22.48 -16.55 -9.47
C ALA A 32 -21.15 -17.35 -9.50
N PRO A 33 -20.19 -17.11 -10.42
CA PRO A 33 -18.90 -17.78 -10.40
C PRO A 33 -18.01 -17.42 -9.20
N VAL A 34 -18.22 -16.26 -8.57
CA VAL A 34 -17.33 -15.72 -7.52
C VAL A 34 -17.94 -15.73 -6.12
N ALA A 35 -19.27 -15.88 -6.00
CA ALA A 35 -19.96 -15.90 -4.71
C ALA A 35 -21.23 -16.76 -4.73
N SER A 36 -21.52 -17.43 -3.61
CA SER A 36 -22.82 -18.08 -3.39
C SER A 36 -23.93 -17.02 -3.28
N GLY A 37 -25.19 -17.42 -3.54
CA GLY A 37 -26.34 -16.50 -3.41
C GLY A 37 -26.45 -15.87 -2.02
N GLU A 38 -26.16 -16.62 -0.95
CA GLU A 38 -26.15 -16.08 0.42
C GLU A 38 -25.04 -15.05 0.64
N ALA A 39 -23.82 -15.32 0.17
CA ALA A 39 -22.69 -14.40 0.27
C ALA A 39 -22.93 -13.12 -0.55
N PHE A 40 -23.53 -13.25 -1.74
CA PHE A 40 -23.97 -12.15 -2.56
C PHE A 40 -25.00 -11.29 -1.81
N ASP A 41 -26.04 -11.90 -1.24
CA ASP A 41 -27.13 -11.20 -0.55
C ASP A 41 -26.66 -10.42 0.68
N ALA A 42 -25.71 -10.99 1.43
CA ALA A 42 -25.10 -10.32 2.56
C ALA A 42 -24.29 -9.08 2.13
N ARG A 43 -23.54 -9.18 1.02
CA ARG A 43 -22.64 -8.12 0.55
C ARG A 43 -23.31 -7.06 -0.30
N PHE A 44 -24.33 -7.42 -1.07
CA PHE A 44 -25.10 -6.51 -1.90
C PHE A 44 -25.69 -5.35 -1.09
N ARG A 45 -26.26 -5.65 0.09
CA ARG A 45 -26.79 -4.62 1.01
C ARG A 45 -25.69 -3.68 1.52
N VAL A 46 -24.49 -4.19 1.73
CA VAL A 46 -23.33 -3.38 2.14
C VAL A 46 -22.92 -2.45 1.00
N PHE A 47 -22.85 -2.94 -0.24
CA PHE A 47 -22.49 -2.11 -1.40
C PHE A 47 -23.51 -1.01 -1.68
N VAL A 48 -24.80 -1.28 -1.47
CA VAL A 48 -25.83 -0.22 -1.51
C VAL A 48 -25.62 0.80 -0.38
N GLY A 49 -25.39 0.34 0.85
CA GLY A 49 -25.16 1.23 2.00
C GLY A 49 -23.89 2.08 1.88
N LEU A 50 -22.87 1.59 1.17
CA LEU A 50 -21.62 2.33 0.90
C LEU A 50 -21.71 3.23 -0.34
N GLY A 51 -22.86 3.27 -1.03
CA GLY A 51 -23.04 4.09 -2.24
C GLY A 51 -22.29 3.56 -3.46
N MET A 52 -21.85 2.30 -3.44
CA MET A 52 -21.26 1.64 -4.61
C MET A 52 -22.34 1.25 -5.63
N LEU A 53 -23.49 0.81 -5.13
CA LEU A 53 -24.68 0.55 -5.91
C LEU A 53 -25.77 1.55 -5.52
N GLU A 54 -26.21 2.36 -6.47
CA GLU A 54 -27.24 3.36 -6.25
C GLU A 54 -28.54 2.90 -6.91
N GLN A 55 -29.63 2.91 -6.15
CA GLN A 55 -30.93 2.55 -6.70
C GLN A 55 -31.43 3.70 -7.60
N VAL A 56 -31.76 3.37 -8.85
CA VAL A 56 -32.33 4.35 -9.78
C VAL A 56 -33.69 4.79 -9.25
N ARG A 57 -33.85 6.09 -8.96
CA ARG A 57 -35.13 6.63 -8.49
C ARG A 57 -36.12 6.68 -9.65
N GLY A 58 -36.96 5.65 -9.73
CA GLY A 58 -38.09 5.52 -10.65
C GLY A 58 -39.32 4.94 -9.94
N LYS A 59 -40.24 4.30 -10.68
CA LYS A 59 -41.38 3.59 -10.06
C LYS A 59 -40.83 2.54 -9.09
N ALA A 60 -41.44 2.42 -7.90
CA ALA A 60 -40.99 1.58 -6.77
C ALA A 60 -40.71 0.09 -7.10
N TYR A 61 -41.14 -0.39 -8.28
CA TYR A 61 -41.03 -1.77 -8.73
C TYR A 61 -39.91 -2.04 -9.72
N GLU A 62 -39.18 -1.02 -10.21
CA GLU A 62 -38.17 -1.25 -11.25
C GLU A 62 -36.86 -1.84 -10.71
N GLY A 63 -36.58 -1.77 -9.40
CA GLY A 63 -35.55 -2.59 -8.73
C GLY A 63 -34.15 -2.57 -9.37
N ARG A 64 -33.83 -1.48 -10.10
CA ARG A 64 -32.59 -1.33 -10.86
C ARG A 64 -31.57 -0.50 -10.11
N TYR A 65 -30.32 -0.89 -10.29
CA TYR A 65 -29.15 -0.29 -9.67
C TYR A 65 -28.22 0.21 -10.75
N VAL A 66 -27.57 1.33 -10.47
CA VAL A 66 -26.41 1.82 -11.23
C VAL A 66 -25.18 1.72 -10.36
N PHE A 67 -24.03 1.60 -11.02
CA PHE A 67 -22.74 1.56 -10.36
C PHE A 67 -22.17 2.96 -10.22
N SER A 68 -21.69 3.31 -9.03
CA SER A 68 -21.05 4.60 -8.79
C SER A 68 -19.65 4.66 -9.41
N PRO A 69 -19.36 5.56 -10.37
CA PRO A 69 -18.04 5.67 -10.98
C PRO A 69 -16.93 5.96 -9.95
N THR A 70 -17.26 6.66 -8.86
CA THR A 70 -16.34 6.91 -7.74
C THR A 70 -15.91 5.62 -7.06
N SER A 71 -16.80 4.63 -6.98
CA SER A 71 -16.47 3.32 -6.41
C SER A 71 -15.57 2.50 -7.34
N GLY A 72 -15.69 2.66 -8.66
CA GLY A 72 -14.76 2.07 -9.64
C GLY A 72 -13.36 2.64 -9.47
N ALA A 73 -13.25 3.97 -9.33
CA ALA A 73 -11.98 4.60 -9.00
C ALA A 73 -11.41 4.14 -7.64
N ALA A 74 -12.27 3.89 -6.65
CA ALA A 74 -11.84 3.36 -5.36
C ALA A 74 -11.31 1.92 -5.47
N LEU A 75 -11.90 1.06 -6.31
CA LEU A 75 -11.38 -0.30 -6.57
C LEU A 75 -9.95 -0.26 -7.12
N LEU A 76 -9.69 0.61 -8.10
CA LEU A 76 -8.33 0.82 -8.64
C LEU A 76 -7.33 1.27 -7.56
N VAL A 77 -7.77 2.07 -6.60
CA VAL A 77 -6.93 2.46 -5.46
C VAL A 77 -6.67 1.28 -4.52
N PHE A 78 -7.68 0.44 -4.26
CA PHE A 78 -7.52 -0.77 -3.44
C PHE A 78 -6.60 -1.81 -4.08
N GLU A 79 -6.70 -2.02 -5.40
CA GLU A 79 -5.79 -2.87 -6.16
C GLU A 79 -4.35 -2.34 -6.05
N ARG A 80 -4.13 -1.05 -6.35
CA ARG A 80 -2.81 -0.43 -6.18
C ARG A 80 -2.29 -0.59 -4.75
N LEU A 81 -3.14 -0.39 -3.74
CA LEU A 81 -2.76 -0.56 -2.34
C LEU A 81 -2.38 -2.00 -1.99
N ALA A 82 -3.04 -2.99 -2.60
CA ALA A 82 -2.72 -4.40 -2.41
C ALA A 82 -1.41 -4.81 -3.09
N GLU A 83 -1.01 -4.12 -4.17
CA GLU A 83 0.23 -4.40 -4.90
C GLU A 83 1.44 -3.64 -4.34
N ALA A 84 1.28 -2.35 -4.10
CA ALA A 84 2.34 -1.41 -3.75
C ALA A 84 2.43 -1.10 -2.24
N GLY A 85 1.37 -1.41 -1.48
CA GLY A 85 1.31 -1.17 -0.05
C GLY A 85 1.02 0.29 0.35
N GLY A 86 0.68 0.49 1.62
CA GLY A 86 0.24 1.80 2.14
C GLY A 86 1.32 2.90 2.16
N VAL A 87 2.59 2.55 1.99
CA VAL A 87 3.72 3.49 2.01
C VAL A 87 3.77 4.34 0.74
N GLU A 88 3.33 3.78 -0.39
CA GLU A 88 3.31 4.48 -1.67
C GLU A 88 2.29 5.64 -1.69
N GLU A 89 1.18 5.49 -0.96
CA GLU A 89 0.24 6.59 -0.75
C GLU A 89 0.83 7.71 0.12
N ILE A 90 1.67 7.37 1.10
CA ILE A 90 2.40 8.36 1.89
C ILE A 90 3.36 9.14 0.98
N MET A 91 4.07 8.47 0.08
CA MET A 91 4.93 9.14 -0.92
C MET A 91 4.11 10.03 -1.85
N THR A 92 2.99 9.53 -2.38
CA THR A 92 2.08 10.32 -3.23
C THR A 92 1.59 11.58 -2.51
N LEU A 93 1.30 11.49 -1.21
CA LEU A 93 0.92 12.66 -0.40
C LEU A 93 2.07 13.64 -0.19
N LEU A 94 3.31 13.15 0.02
CA LEU A 94 4.51 13.98 0.10
C LEU A 94 4.73 14.74 -1.22
N ASP A 95 4.66 14.06 -2.35
CA ASP A 95 4.86 14.64 -3.69
C ASP A 95 3.83 15.71 -4.01
N ARG A 96 2.54 15.41 -3.80
CA ARG A 96 1.46 16.39 -3.96
C ARG A 96 1.63 17.59 -3.03
N THR A 97 2.22 17.39 -1.86
CA THR A 97 2.51 18.49 -0.92
C THR A 97 3.68 19.34 -1.42
N GLN A 98 4.73 18.72 -1.96
CA GLN A 98 5.87 19.41 -2.56
C GLN A 98 5.45 20.22 -3.80
N VAL A 99 4.64 19.64 -4.70
CA VAL A 99 4.09 20.34 -5.87
C VAL A 99 3.22 21.52 -5.44
N GLY A 100 2.28 21.31 -4.51
CA GLY A 100 1.42 22.38 -4.02
C GLY A 100 2.19 23.51 -3.33
N LEU A 101 3.27 23.18 -2.60
CA LEU A 101 4.16 24.16 -1.99
C LEU A 101 4.92 24.97 -3.05
N ALA A 102 5.48 24.29 -4.06
CA ALA A 102 6.22 24.94 -5.15
C ALA A 102 5.33 25.90 -5.95
N GLN A 103 4.09 25.50 -6.22
CA GLN A 103 3.09 26.31 -6.93
C GLN A 103 2.44 27.40 -6.06
N GLY A 104 2.76 27.46 -4.75
CA GLY A 104 2.16 28.43 -3.84
C GLY A 104 0.67 28.21 -3.58
N LEU A 105 0.16 27.00 -3.83
CA LEU A 105 -1.26 26.64 -3.68
C LEU A 105 -1.64 26.26 -2.23
N LEU A 106 -0.65 26.16 -1.34
CA LEU A 106 -0.85 25.74 0.04
C LEU A 106 -0.61 26.90 1.00
N SER A 107 -1.63 27.17 1.83
CA SER A 107 -1.45 27.99 3.02
C SER A 107 -0.57 27.28 4.06
N GLU A 108 0.01 28.06 4.98
CA GLU A 108 0.80 27.54 6.11
C GLU A 108 0.00 26.54 6.96
N GLU A 109 -1.30 26.80 7.17
CA GLU A 109 -2.17 25.91 7.93
C GLU A 109 -2.44 24.58 7.21
N GLN A 110 -2.75 24.62 5.91
CA GLN A 110 -2.93 23.41 5.10
C GLN A 110 -1.66 22.56 5.09
N LEU A 111 -0.50 23.21 4.97
CA LEU A 111 0.80 22.55 5.01
C LEU A 111 1.08 21.93 6.37
N ALA A 112 0.80 22.63 7.47
CA ALA A 112 0.92 22.08 8.82
C ALA A 112 0.01 20.86 9.03
N ASN A 113 -1.23 20.91 8.52
CA ASN A 113 -2.16 19.79 8.55
C ASN A 113 -1.63 18.58 7.77
N ARG A 114 -1.10 18.79 6.56
CA ARG A 114 -0.51 17.73 5.73
C ARG A 114 0.70 17.10 6.40
N LEU A 115 1.62 17.90 6.94
CA LEU A 115 2.78 17.40 7.70
C LEU A 115 2.36 16.53 8.89
N ARG A 116 1.35 16.97 9.66
CA ARG A 116 0.81 16.19 10.78
C ARG A 116 0.21 14.87 10.32
N ARG A 117 -0.51 14.86 9.20
CA ARG A 117 -1.12 13.65 8.63
C ARG A 117 -0.06 12.65 8.19
N VAL A 118 0.87 13.06 7.33
CA VAL A 118 1.98 12.21 6.86
C VAL A 118 2.74 11.59 8.04
N ARG A 119 3.09 12.41 9.05
CA ARG A 119 3.78 11.91 10.25
C ARG A 119 2.96 10.85 11.00
N ARG A 120 1.65 11.05 11.16
CA ARG A 120 0.79 10.07 11.84
C ARG A 120 0.70 8.77 11.05
N ASP A 121 0.52 8.87 9.73
CA ASP A 121 0.44 7.72 8.85
C ASP A 121 1.74 6.92 8.88
N LEU A 122 2.91 7.58 8.81
CA LEU A 122 4.22 6.94 9.00
C LEU A 122 4.35 6.25 10.34
N SER A 123 3.87 6.88 11.41
CA SER A 123 3.95 6.30 12.76
C SER A 123 3.11 5.03 12.90
N ILE A 124 1.90 5.05 12.34
CA ILE A 124 1.01 3.88 12.30
C ILE A 124 1.65 2.75 11.50
N THR A 125 2.15 3.04 10.30
CA THR A 125 2.84 2.07 9.44
C THR A 125 4.08 1.49 10.13
N THR A 126 4.87 2.33 10.78
CA THR A 126 6.06 1.89 11.54
C THR A 126 5.68 0.97 12.69
N ALA A 127 4.66 1.32 13.48
CA ALA A 127 4.19 0.48 14.57
C ALA A 127 3.65 -0.88 14.07
N HIS A 128 2.94 -0.87 12.94
CA HIS A 128 2.47 -2.07 12.28
C HIS A 128 3.63 -2.98 11.85
N LEU A 129 4.63 -2.42 11.17
CA LEU A 129 5.82 -3.15 10.72
C LEU A 129 6.59 -3.76 11.90
N LEU A 130 6.85 -2.98 12.95
CA LEU A 130 7.51 -3.49 14.16
C LEU A 130 6.72 -4.62 14.83
N ARG A 131 5.38 -4.55 14.81
CA ARG A 131 4.53 -5.64 15.32
C ARG A 131 4.68 -6.90 14.48
N LEU A 132 4.65 -6.79 13.14
CA LEU A 132 4.92 -7.91 12.23
C LEU A 132 6.28 -8.53 12.57
N VAL A 133 7.33 -7.71 12.58
CA VAL A 133 8.72 -8.12 12.82
C VAL A 133 8.92 -8.81 14.17
N ARG A 134 8.19 -8.42 15.22
CA ARG A 134 8.45 -8.95 16.56
C ARG A 134 7.56 -10.13 16.97
N SER A 135 6.37 -10.24 16.39
CA SER A 135 5.35 -11.15 16.92
C SER A 135 4.75 -12.11 15.90
N LYS A 136 4.95 -11.88 14.60
CA LYS A 136 4.26 -12.66 13.58
C LYS A 136 5.12 -13.75 12.95
N PRO A 137 4.51 -14.86 12.48
CA PRO A 137 5.20 -15.91 11.72
C PRO A 137 5.89 -15.35 10.48
N ILE A 138 6.94 -16.03 10.00
CA ILE A 138 7.72 -15.53 8.85
C ILE A 138 6.89 -15.48 7.57
N GLU A 139 5.90 -16.35 7.42
CA GLU A 139 5.03 -16.40 6.24
C GLU A 139 4.22 -15.09 6.09
N GLU A 140 3.81 -14.49 7.21
CA GLU A 140 3.18 -13.16 7.20
C GLU A 140 4.17 -12.06 6.77
N LEU A 141 5.45 -12.16 7.17
CA LEU A 141 6.47 -11.19 6.76
C LEU A 141 6.78 -11.30 5.27
N VAL A 142 6.88 -12.53 4.75
CA VAL A 142 7.11 -12.77 3.32
C VAL A 142 5.98 -12.15 2.51
N GLY A 143 4.73 -12.23 2.96
CA GLY A 143 3.58 -11.57 2.29
C GLY A 143 3.72 -10.05 2.15
N GLU A 144 4.35 -9.39 3.12
CA GLU A 144 4.47 -7.92 3.18
C GLU A 144 5.74 -7.37 2.49
N ARG A 145 6.61 -8.24 1.95
CA ARG A 145 7.94 -7.86 1.45
C ARG A 145 7.94 -6.81 0.34
N HIS A 146 6.90 -6.79 -0.50
CA HIS A 146 6.76 -5.82 -1.60
C HIS A 146 6.38 -4.41 -1.12
N HIS A 147 5.70 -4.28 0.03
CA HIS A 147 5.15 -3.01 0.50
C HIS A 147 6.19 -2.02 1.06
N HIS A 148 7.46 -2.44 1.16
CA HIS A 148 8.50 -1.69 1.86
C HIS A 148 9.74 -1.38 0.99
N GLN A 149 9.66 -1.59 -0.33
CA GLN A 149 10.76 -1.31 -1.26
C GLN A 149 11.14 0.18 -1.31
N SER A 150 10.18 1.07 -1.09
CA SER A 150 10.34 2.53 -1.24
C SER A 150 11.01 3.24 -0.06
N LYS A 151 11.70 2.50 0.83
CA LYS A 151 12.36 3.02 2.03
C LYS A 151 13.25 4.24 1.77
N ALA A 152 14.20 4.12 0.82
CA ALA A 152 15.18 5.16 0.54
C ALA A 152 14.50 6.41 -0.06
N ALA A 153 13.61 6.20 -1.03
CA ALA A 153 12.85 7.26 -1.67
C ALA A 153 12.01 8.06 -0.66
N LEU A 154 11.40 7.40 0.33
CA LEU A 154 10.55 8.07 1.32
C LEU A 154 11.33 9.06 2.19
N LEU A 155 12.51 8.67 2.68
CA LEU A 155 13.35 9.56 3.49
C LEU A 155 13.84 10.76 2.69
N ASP A 156 14.21 10.56 1.43
CA ASP A 156 14.67 11.64 0.57
C ASP A 156 13.55 12.62 0.22
N HIS A 157 12.34 12.15 -0.10
CA HIS A 157 11.17 13.02 -0.29
C HIS A 157 10.85 13.83 0.97
N ALA A 158 10.91 13.21 2.16
CA ALA A 158 10.70 13.92 3.42
C ALA A 158 11.75 15.02 3.63
N ARG A 159 13.02 14.75 3.36
CA ARG A 159 14.13 15.74 3.44
C ARG A 159 13.94 16.89 2.47
N GLN A 160 13.59 16.60 1.22
CA GLN A 160 13.36 17.61 0.19
C GLN A 160 12.20 18.54 0.57
N LEU A 161 11.08 17.97 1.03
CA LEU A 161 9.94 18.74 1.49
C LEU A 161 10.33 19.63 2.67
N VAL A 162 10.97 19.09 3.71
CA VAL A 162 11.35 19.87 4.90
C VAL A 162 12.33 20.99 4.57
N LYS A 163 13.25 20.77 3.63
CA LYS A 163 14.15 21.81 3.11
C LYS A 163 13.34 22.94 2.44
N ALA A 164 12.41 22.60 1.55
CA ALA A 164 11.56 23.58 0.88
C ALA A 164 10.68 24.38 1.86
N ILE A 165 10.13 23.71 2.88
CA ILE A 165 9.32 24.34 3.93
C ILE A 165 10.15 25.29 4.78
N SER A 166 11.35 24.89 5.19
CA SER A 166 12.18 25.68 6.10
C SER A 166 12.56 27.05 5.52
N SER A 167 12.69 27.13 4.19
CA SER A 167 12.97 28.39 3.49
C SER A 167 11.76 29.33 3.43
N ARG A 168 10.53 28.79 3.33
CA ARG A 168 9.31 29.59 3.08
C ARG A 168 8.44 29.81 4.33
N PHE A 169 8.39 28.83 5.23
CA PHE A 169 7.57 28.84 6.44
C PHE A 169 8.40 28.41 7.67
N PRO A 170 9.28 29.29 8.21
CA PRO A 170 10.18 28.94 9.30
C PRO A 170 9.50 28.42 10.57
N ARG A 171 8.26 28.85 10.84
CA ARG A 171 7.44 28.38 11.97
C ARG A 171 7.12 26.89 11.91
N LEU A 172 7.15 26.29 10.71
CA LEU A 172 6.89 24.87 10.51
C LEU A 172 8.14 23.99 10.70
N ARG A 173 9.31 24.57 10.98
CA ARG A 173 10.58 23.83 11.14
C ARG A 173 10.47 22.67 12.13
N ALA A 174 9.87 22.90 13.30
CA ALA A 174 9.67 21.84 14.30
C ALA A 174 8.77 20.70 13.80
N SER A 175 7.74 21.01 13.00
CA SER A 175 6.90 19.99 12.38
C SER A 175 7.65 19.22 11.30
N GLY A 176 8.52 19.90 10.54
CA GLY A 176 9.41 19.28 9.57
C GLY A 176 10.41 18.33 10.22
N THR A 177 11.08 18.74 11.30
CA THR A 177 11.99 17.86 12.05
C THR A 177 11.29 16.59 12.53
N ARG A 178 10.10 16.71 13.12
CA ARG A 178 9.31 15.55 13.57
C ARG A 178 8.92 14.60 12.43
N LEU A 179 8.76 15.11 11.21
CA LEU A 179 8.51 14.27 10.03
C LEU A 179 9.78 13.48 9.66
N ILE A 180 10.96 14.12 9.69
CA ILE A 180 12.23 13.44 9.44
C ILE A 180 12.49 12.36 10.48
N ASP A 181 12.26 12.65 11.76
CA ASP A 181 12.44 11.68 12.85
C ASP A 181 11.56 10.43 12.63
N GLU A 182 10.30 10.62 12.22
CA GLU A 182 9.41 9.49 11.93
C GLU A 182 9.81 8.72 10.67
N ALA A 183 10.30 9.40 9.62
CA ALA A 183 10.81 8.75 8.42
C ALA A 183 12.07 7.91 8.72
N LEU A 184 12.96 8.40 9.59
CA LEU A 184 14.12 7.65 10.07
C LEU A 184 13.70 6.43 10.91
N ARG A 185 12.69 6.59 11.77
CA ARG A 185 12.13 5.49 12.55
C ARG A 185 11.52 4.40 11.67
N TYR A 186 10.75 4.79 10.66
CA TYR A 186 10.22 3.87 9.65
C TYR A 186 11.36 3.14 8.91
N SER A 187 12.38 3.89 8.47
CA SER A 187 13.58 3.34 7.84
C SER A 187 14.25 2.25 8.70
N ALA A 188 14.44 2.52 10.00
CA ALA A 188 15.01 1.52 10.91
C ALA A 188 14.11 0.28 11.09
N ALA A 189 12.78 0.44 11.08
CA ALA A 189 11.86 -0.69 11.14
C ALA A 189 11.92 -1.57 9.87
N VAL A 190 12.12 -0.97 8.69
CA VAL A 190 12.34 -1.72 7.43
C VAL A 190 13.66 -2.48 7.46
N ASP A 191 14.69 -1.94 8.11
CA ASP A 191 15.95 -2.66 8.33
C ASP A 191 15.74 -3.87 9.24
N GLU A 192 15.06 -3.70 10.39
CA GLU A 192 14.72 -4.79 11.31
C GLU A 192 13.91 -5.90 10.60
N PHE A 193 12.99 -5.51 9.73
CA PHE A 193 12.22 -6.42 8.89
C PHE A 193 13.09 -7.21 7.90
N SER A 194 13.96 -6.51 7.17
CA SER A 194 14.83 -7.12 6.18
C SER A 194 15.84 -8.08 6.83
N ASP A 195 16.41 -7.68 7.97
CA ASP A 195 17.33 -8.52 8.75
C ASP A 195 16.65 -9.80 9.23
N ARG A 196 15.40 -9.71 9.69
CA ARG A 196 14.64 -10.90 10.12
C ARG A 196 14.36 -11.86 8.95
N LEU A 197 13.98 -11.34 7.78
CA LEU A 197 13.83 -12.16 6.58
C LEU A 197 15.15 -12.85 6.20
N LEU A 198 16.26 -12.12 6.23
CA LEU A 198 17.59 -12.65 5.91
C LEU A 198 18.05 -13.73 6.89
N GLN A 199 17.79 -13.56 8.19
CA GLN A 199 18.06 -14.58 9.19
C GLN A 199 17.30 -15.88 8.87
N GLN A 200 16.03 -15.77 8.48
CA GLN A 200 15.26 -16.96 8.12
C GLN A 200 15.77 -17.63 6.83
N VAL A 201 16.09 -16.84 5.81
CA VAL A 201 16.66 -17.33 4.54
C VAL A 201 17.93 -18.11 4.80
N ARG A 202 18.83 -17.59 5.64
CA ARG A 202 20.07 -18.28 6.02
C ARG A 202 19.81 -19.59 6.77
N ALA A 203 18.83 -19.60 7.68
CA ALA A 203 18.46 -20.78 8.45
C ALA A 203 17.82 -21.89 7.59
N ARG A 204 16.94 -21.52 6.65
CA ARG A 204 16.23 -22.46 5.77
C ARG A 204 16.93 -22.75 4.44
N ARG A 205 17.95 -21.95 4.09
CA ARG A 205 18.59 -21.90 2.75
C ARG A 205 17.60 -21.68 1.60
N ASP A 206 16.52 -20.96 1.88
CA ASP A 206 15.46 -20.68 0.92
C ASP A 206 15.49 -19.20 0.53
N PHE A 207 16.13 -18.92 -0.61
CA PHE A 207 16.28 -17.57 -1.14
C PHE A 207 15.04 -17.06 -1.87
N SER A 208 14.03 -17.91 -2.11
CA SER A 208 12.76 -17.49 -2.73
C SER A 208 11.97 -16.51 -1.86
N MET A 209 12.32 -16.42 -0.57
CA MET A 209 11.71 -15.50 0.40
C MET A 209 12.15 -14.04 0.23
N LEU A 210 13.19 -13.77 -0.57
CA LEU A 210 13.74 -12.42 -0.78
C LEU A 210 13.36 -11.87 -2.16
N LEU A 211 13.17 -10.56 -2.21
CA LEU A 211 13.17 -9.82 -3.46
C LEU A 211 14.60 -9.58 -3.96
N PRO A 212 14.81 -9.37 -5.27
CA PRO A 212 16.13 -9.14 -5.85
C PRO A 212 16.94 -8.04 -5.13
N GLU A 213 16.28 -6.95 -4.74
CA GLU A 213 16.92 -5.80 -4.08
C GLU A 213 17.31 -6.12 -2.63
N GLN A 214 16.52 -6.95 -1.94
CA GLN A 214 16.82 -7.43 -0.59
C GLN A 214 18.00 -8.41 -0.62
N TYR A 215 18.04 -9.27 -1.64
CA TYR A 215 19.17 -10.14 -1.91
C TYR A 215 20.45 -9.34 -2.22
N LEU A 216 20.37 -8.34 -3.10
CA LEU A 216 21.50 -7.48 -3.46
C LEU A 216 22.04 -6.74 -2.22
N SER A 217 21.16 -6.15 -1.42
CA SER A 217 21.55 -5.46 -0.19
C SER A 217 22.27 -6.40 0.78
N ALA A 218 21.78 -7.63 0.90
CA ALA A 218 22.41 -8.66 1.73
C ALA A 218 23.76 -9.14 1.19
N ALA A 219 23.89 -9.28 -0.13
CA ALA A 219 25.14 -9.68 -0.79
C ALA A 219 26.22 -8.61 -0.65
N LEU A 220 25.84 -7.32 -0.75
CA LEU A 220 26.76 -6.19 -0.60
C LEU A 220 27.16 -5.95 0.87
N GLY A 221 26.28 -6.25 1.82
CA GLY A 221 26.55 -6.13 3.26
C GLY A 221 27.21 -7.36 3.90
N ALA A 222 27.39 -8.46 3.16
CA ALA A 222 28.02 -9.67 3.69
C ALA A 222 29.55 -9.51 3.77
N PRO A 223 30.21 -9.91 4.86
CA PRO A 223 31.66 -10.01 4.88
C PRO A 223 32.15 -10.99 3.80
N VAL A 224 33.23 -10.63 3.11
CA VAL A 224 33.73 -11.27 1.88
C VAL A 224 34.09 -12.78 1.95
N PRO A 225 34.42 -13.43 3.08
CA PRO A 225 34.94 -14.81 2.99
C PRO A 225 33.88 -15.91 2.81
N LEU A 226 32.68 -15.60 2.29
CA LEU A 226 31.66 -16.60 1.93
C LEU A 226 31.25 -16.62 0.45
N ILE A 227 31.84 -15.76 -0.40
CA ILE A 227 31.53 -15.73 -1.84
C ILE A 227 32.51 -16.58 -2.66
N PHE A 228 33.66 -16.98 -2.11
CA PHE A 228 34.65 -17.85 -2.77
C PHE A 228 35.19 -18.94 -1.84
N GLY A 229 34.34 -19.92 -1.50
CA GLY A 229 34.71 -21.15 -0.79
C GLY A 229 34.96 -22.36 -1.71
N GLY A 230 35.17 -22.13 -3.01
CA GLY A 230 35.49 -23.16 -4.00
C GLY A 230 36.85 -22.88 -4.63
N GLY A 231 37.93 -23.22 -3.94
CA GLY A 231 39.30 -23.02 -4.39
C GLY A 231 40.18 -24.22 -4.05
N LEU A 232 40.50 -25.00 -5.09
CA LEU A 232 41.47 -26.08 -5.21
C LEU A 232 42.47 -26.25 -4.05
N CYS A 233 42.41 -27.40 -3.38
CA CYS A 233 43.60 -28.02 -2.80
C CYS A 233 44.29 -28.87 -3.87
N CYS A 234 45.23 -28.27 -4.59
CA CYS A 234 46.35 -29.01 -5.16
C CYS A 234 47.25 -29.44 -3.99
N HIS A 235 47.41 -30.73 -3.75
CA HIS A 235 48.56 -31.28 -3.02
C HIS A 235 49.10 -32.45 -3.83
N GLY A 236 50.30 -32.24 -4.37
CA GLY A 236 51.13 -33.32 -4.87
C GLY A 236 51.69 -34.12 -3.70
N VAL A 237 51.57 -35.45 -3.81
CA VAL A 237 52.66 -36.43 -3.71
C VAL A 237 52.37 -37.49 -4.76
#